data_AF-A0A6S6YFV5-F1
#
_entry.id   AF-A0A6S6YFV5-F1
#
_cell.length_a   1.000
_cell.length_b   1.000
_cell.length_c   1.000
_cell.angle_alpha   90.00
_cell.angle_beta   90.00
_cell.angle_gamma   90.00
#
_symmetry.space_group_name_H-M   'P 1'
#
loop_
_entity.id
_entity.type
_entity.pdbx_description
1 polymer ?
#
loop_
_entity_poly.entity_id
_entity_poly.type
_entity_poly.pdbx_seq_one_letter_code
_entity_poly.pdbx_strand_id
1 'polypeptide(L)'
;MSQTDLSHYIPRRLDDAGKFLFWELDVAAIAILGMLIGVATEFPISGVFFGVLLGFLYNKLKAGQHPGMATHLLYWFTGFPEPKELPGSHIRELNG
;
A
#
# COMPACT_ATOMS: atom_id res chain seq x y z
N MET A 1 -1.01 34.24 -1.95
CA MET A 1 -0.98 32.90 -2.59
C MET A 1 -2.15 32.83 -3.54
N SER A 2 -1.93 32.83 -4.85
CA SER A 2 -3.01 32.68 -5.83
C SER A 2 -3.58 31.27 -5.72
N GLN A 3 -4.89 31.18 -5.49
CA GLN A 3 -5.62 29.92 -5.46
C GLN A 3 -5.57 29.32 -6.87
N THR A 4 -5.07 28.11 -7.01
CA THR A 4 -4.97 27.44 -8.32
C THR A 4 -6.38 27.09 -8.78
N ASP A 5 -6.81 27.64 -9.91
CA ASP A 5 -8.10 27.32 -10.51
C ASP A 5 -8.06 25.89 -11.08
N LEU A 6 -8.71 24.97 -10.38
CA LEU A 6 -8.77 23.54 -10.73
C LEU A 6 -9.99 23.17 -11.58
N SER A 7 -10.81 24.14 -11.99
CA SER A 7 -12.07 23.89 -12.72
C SER A 7 -11.89 23.15 -14.05
N HIS A 8 -10.68 23.21 -14.64
CA HIS A 8 -10.33 22.54 -15.89
C HIS A 8 -9.28 21.42 -15.72
N TYR A 9 -8.89 21.09 -14.49
CA TYR A 9 -7.92 20.02 -14.25
C TYR A 9 -8.60 18.65 -14.28
N ILE A 10 -8.38 17.90 -15.36
CA ILE A 10 -8.81 16.50 -15.45
C ILE A 10 -7.76 15.63 -14.76
N PRO A 11 -8.10 14.91 -13.66
CA PRO A 11 -7.18 14.00 -13.01
C PRO A 11 -6.76 12.89 -13.98
N ARG A 12 -5.46 12.72 -14.20
CA ARG A 12 -4.92 11.72 -15.14
C ARG A 12 -4.73 10.33 -14.54
N ARG A 13 -4.88 10.20 -13.22
CA ARG A 13 -4.54 8.99 -12.45
C ARG A 13 -5.40 8.97 -11.20
N LEU A 14 -6.48 8.19 -11.26
CA LEU A 14 -7.38 7.95 -10.13
C LEU A 14 -6.85 6.80 -9.26
N ASP A 15 -6.26 5.78 -9.91
CA ASP A 15 -5.89 4.51 -9.28
C ASP A 15 -4.38 4.36 -9.00
N ASP A 16 -3.64 5.47 -8.99
CA ASP A 16 -2.21 5.45 -8.67
C ASP A 16 -2.01 4.98 -7.21
N ALA A 17 -1.13 4.01 -7.02
CA ALA A 17 -0.78 3.55 -5.68
C ALA A 17 -0.22 4.70 -4.84
N GLY A 18 -0.64 4.78 -3.58
CA GLY A 18 -0.08 5.74 -2.64
C GLY A 18 1.43 5.55 -2.51
N LYS A 19 2.16 6.66 -2.45
CA LYS A 19 3.63 6.68 -2.42
C LYS A 19 4.15 7.08 -1.04
N PHE A 20 5.26 6.47 -0.65
CA PHE A 20 6.12 6.91 0.43
C PHE A 20 7.48 7.28 -0.16
N LEU A 21 7.80 8.58 -0.15
CA LEU A 21 8.94 9.13 -0.88
C LEU A 21 8.86 8.72 -2.37
N PHE A 22 9.85 7.94 -2.85
CA PHE A 22 9.96 7.46 -4.23
C PHE A 22 9.45 6.02 -4.41
N TRP A 23 8.99 5.38 -3.34
CA TRP A 23 8.48 4.02 -3.36
C TRP A 23 6.95 3.98 -3.20
N GLU A 24 6.35 2.89 -3.64
CA GLU A 24 4.96 2.59 -3.31
C GLU A 24 4.84 2.24 -1.82
N LEU A 25 3.71 2.59 -1.21
CA LEU A 25 3.52 2.48 0.25
C LEU A 25 3.73 1.07 0.79
N ASP A 26 3.25 0.04 0.07
CA ASP A 26 3.40 -1.36 0.48
C ASP A 26 4.85 -1.85 0.38
N VAL A 27 5.56 -1.50 -0.70
CA VAL A 27 6.99 -1.78 -0.87
C VAL A 27 7.80 -1.12 0.26
N ALA A 28 7.51 0.15 0.54
CA ALA A 28 8.16 0.89 1.62
C ALA A 28 7.85 0.28 2.99
N ALA A 29 6.59 -0.12 3.24
CA ALA A 29 6.17 -0.73 4.49
C ALA A 29 6.92 -2.04 4.76
N ILE A 30 7.08 -2.90 3.75
CA ILE A 30 7.84 -4.15 3.87
C ILE A 30 9.31 -3.87 4.19
N ALA A 31 9.92 -2.90 3.50
CA ALA A 31 11.31 -2.54 3.73
C ALA A 31 11.55 -1.98 5.14
N ILE A 32 10.69 -1.06 5.58
CA ILE A 32 10.74 -0.46 6.92
C ILE A 32 10.49 -1.52 8.00
N LEU A 33 9.53 -2.42 7.80
CA LEU A 33 9.27 -3.51 8.75
C LEU A 33 10.50 -4.40 8.93
N GLY A 34 11.19 -4.77 7.85
CA GLY A 34 12.44 -5.53 7.93
C GLY A 34 13.55 -4.78 8.68
N MET A 35 13.66 -3.46 8.47
CA MET A 35 14.60 -2.61 9.23
C MET A 35 14.28 -2.61 10.73
N LEU A 36 13.00 -2.40 11.08
CA LEU A 36 12.54 -2.38 12.47
C LEU A 36 12.80 -3.72 13.18
N ILE A 37 12.57 -4.84 12.49
CA ILE A 37 12.88 -6.17 13.02
C ILE A 37 14.38 -6.29 13.30
N GLY A 38 15.24 -5.88 12.37
CA GLY A 38 16.69 -5.96 12.60
C GLY A 38 17.15 -5.12 13.77
N VAL A 39 16.61 -3.90 13.94
CA VAL A 39 16.87 -3.06 15.12
C VAL A 39 16.40 -3.77 16.40
N ALA A 40 15.19 -4.35 16.39
CA ALA A 40 14.63 -5.06 17.54
C ALA A 40 15.43 -6.32 17.91
N THR A 41 16.11 -6.94 16.95
CA THR A 41 16.98 -8.12 17.17
C THR A 41 18.45 -7.76 17.40
N GLU A 42 18.81 -6.48 17.57
CA GLU A 42 20.18 -6.00 17.74
C GLU A 42 21.11 -6.18 16.52
N PHE A 43 20.53 -6.44 15.34
CA PHE A 43 21.25 -6.53 14.06
C PHE A 43 20.75 -5.48 13.06
N PRO A 44 21.01 -4.18 13.29
CA PRO A 44 20.47 -3.11 12.46
C PRO A 44 20.95 -3.16 11.00
N ILE A 45 22.22 -3.51 10.77
CA ILE A 45 22.81 -3.56 9.42
C ILE A 45 22.15 -4.68 8.60
N SER A 46 21.99 -5.87 9.18
CA SER A 46 21.31 -6.97 8.49
C SER A 46 19.83 -6.65 8.30
N GLY A 47 19.19 -5.99 9.27
CA GLY A 47 17.82 -5.49 9.15
C GLY A 47 17.61 -4.59 7.93
N VAL A 48 18.50 -3.63 7.73
CA VAL A 48 18.48 -2.76 6.54
C VAL A 48 18.66 -3.57 5.26
N PHE A 49 19.67 -4.44 5.23
CA PHE A 49 19.93 -5.26 4.05
C PHE A 49 18.74 -6.15 3.68
N PHE A 50 18.23 -6.93 4.64
CA PHE A 50 17.10 -7.82 4.42
C PHE A 50 15.79 -7.07 4.18
N GLY A 51 15.56 -5.94 4.86
CA GLY A 51 14.39 -5.09 4.61
C GLY A 51 14.35 -4.60 3.17
N VAL A 52 15.44 -4.00 2.68
CA VAL A 52 15.52 -3.54 1.28
C VAL A 52 15.42 -4.72 0.31
N LEU A 53 16.07 -5.85 0.59
CA LEU A 53 15.98 -7.05 -0.25
C LEU A 53 14.55 -7.58 -0.35
N LEU A 54 13.83 -7.68 0.78
CA LEU A 54 12.44 -8.11 0.81
C LEU A 54 11.53 -7.12 0.05
N GLY A 55 11.72 -5.81 0.25
CA GLY A 55 10.99 -4.79 -0.51
C GLY A 55 11.23 -4.92 -2.03
N PHE A 56 12.47 -5.16 -2.46
CA PHE A 56 12.80 -5.38 -3.87
C PHE A 56 12.15 -6.64 -4.44
N LEU A 57 12.24 -7.77 -3.72
CA LEU A 57 11.62 -9.02 -4.14
C LEU A 57 10.09 -8.89 -4.21
N TYR A 58 9.49 -8.24 -3.21
CA TYR A 58 8.06 -7.95 -3.21
C TYR A 58 7.64 -7.08 -4.40
N ASN A 59 8.38 -6.01 -4.69
CA ASN A 59 8.10 -5.16 -5.85
C ASN A 59 8.16 -5.94 -7.17
N LYS A 60 9.12 -6.88 -7.28
CA LYS A 60 9.20 -7.77 -8.44
C LYS A 60 8.03 -8.75 -8.52
N LEU A 61 7.59 -9.31 -7.40
CA LEU A 61 6.43 -10.21 -7.34
C LEU A 61 5.12 -9.48 -7.67
N LYS A 62 5.00 -8.22 -7.24
CA LYS A 62 3.87 -7.34 -7.49
C LYS A 62 3.79 -6.87 -8.95
N ALA A 63 4.89 -6.87 -9.69
CA ALA A 63 4.92 -6.40 -11.07
C ALA A 63 3.93 -7.19 -11.95
N GLY A 64 3.02 -6.46 -12.63
CA GLY A 64 1.98 -7.04 -13.48
C GLY A 64 0.73 -7.52 -12.73
N GLN A 65 0.66 -7.36 -11.41
CA GLN A 65 -0.53 -7.63 -10.60
C GLN A 65 -1.43 -6.40 -10.52
N HIS A 66 -2.66 -6.60 -10.03
CA HIS A 66 -3.63 -5.52 -9.85
C HIS A 66 -3.10 -4.43 -8.89
N PRO A 67 -3.30 -3.12 -9.18
CA PRO A 67 -2.99 -2.05 -8.25
C PRO A 67 -3.64 -2.28 -6.88
N GLY A 68 -2.88 -2.15 -5.79
CA GLY A 68 -3.41 -2.44 -4.45
C GLY A 68 -3.70 -3.94 -4.19
N MET A 69 -3.01 -4.86 -4.86
CA MET A 69 -3.06 -6.30 -4.55
C MET A 69 -2.85 -6.57 -3.05
N ALA A 70 -1.93 -5.84 -2.40
CA ALA A 70 -1.63 -5.99 -0.99
C ALA A 70 -2.87 -5.75 -0.10
N THR A 71 -3.58 -4.65 -0.35
CA THR A 71 -4.76 -4.28 0.44
C THR A 71 -5.91 -5.25 0.20
N HIS A 72 -6.08 -5.73 -1.03
CA HIS A 72 -7.08 -6.76 -1.36
C HIS A 72 -6.81 -8.08 -0.63
N LEU A 73 -5.56 -8.55 -0.64
CA LEU A 73 -5.18 -9.77 0.06
C LEU A 73 -5.35 -9.62 1.57
N LEU A 74 -4.90 -8.49 2.13
CA LEU A 74 -5.07 -8.20 3.55
C LEU A 74 -6.55 -8.20 3.94
N TYR A 75 -7.41 -7.56 3.14
CA TYR A 75 -8.85 -7.55 3.34
C TYR A 75 -9.43 -8.96 3.29
N TRP A 76 -9.03 -9.80 2.32
CA TRP A 76 -9.52 -11.17 2.24
C TRP A 76 -9.14 -11.97 3.50
N PHE A 77 -7.88 -11.93 3.91
CA PHE A 77 -7.40 -12.77 5.01
C PHE A 77 -7.78 -12.26 6.39
N THR A 78 -7.96 -10.95 6.56
CA THR A 78 -8.14 -10.34 7.88
C THR A 78 -9.44 -9.54 8.03
N GLY A 79 -10.13 -9.21 6.94
CA GLY A 79 -11.25 -8.27 6.92
C GLY A 79 -10.83 -6.80 6.98
N PHE A 80 -9.53 -6.49 7.11
CA PHE A 80 -9.01 -5.12 7.22
C PHE A 80 -8.17 -4.71 5.98
N PRO A 81 -8.23 -3.43 5.56
CA PRO A 81 -9.11 -2.38 6.07
C PRO A 81 -10.55 -2.58 5.56
N GLU A 82 -11.53 -2.38 6.44
CA GLU A 82 -12.94 -2.41 6.05
C GLU A 82 -13.23 -1.21 5.13
N PRO A 83 -13.73 -1.42 3.90
CA PRO A 83 -14.07 -0.32 3.02
C PRO A 83 -15.18 0.53 3.65
N LYS A 84 -14.91 1.81 3.90
CA LYS A 84 -15.87 2.71 4.55
C LYS A 84 -17.14 2.95 3.72
N GLU A 85 -16.98 3.01 2.40
CA GLU A 85 -18.04 3.40 1.46
C GLU A 85 -18.79 2.19 0.88
N LEU A 86 -18.32 0.96 1.11
CA LEU A 86 -18.97 -0.26 0.60
C LEU A 86 -19.65 -0.99 1.76
N PRO A 87 -20.89 -1.47 1.58
CA PRO A 87 -21.55 -2.29 2.60
C PRO A 87 -20.78 -3.60 2.80
N GLY A 88 -20.89 -4.18 4.01
CA GLY A 88 -20.29 -5.47 4.31
C GLY A 88 -20.74 -6.54 3.31
N SER A 89 -19.83 -7.41 2.89
CA SER A 89 -20.07 -8.39 1.80
C SER A 89 -21.23 -9.38 2.05
N HIS A 90 -21.66 -9.52 3.30
CA HIS A 90 -22.81 -10.35 3.69
C HIS A 90 -24.15 -9.68 3.41
N ILE A 91 -24.18 -8.35 3.18
CA ILE A 91 -25.36 -7.59 2.83
C ILE A 91 -25.59 -7.72 1.32
N ARG A 92 -26.63 -8.47 0.93
CA ARG A 92 -27.02 -8.68 -0.47
C ARG A 92 -28.24 -7.86 -0.89
N GLU A 93 -28.74 -7.04 0.02
CA GLU A 93 -29.90 -6.18 -0.21
C GLU A 93 -29.41 -4.76 -0.50
N LEU A 94 -29.84 -4.22 -1.64
CA LEU A 94 -29.60 -2.83 -1.99
C LEU A 94 -30.54 -1.97 -1.13
N ASN A 95 -30.06 -1.58 0.06
CA ASN A 95 -30.76 -0.57 0.86
C ASN A 95 -30.41 0.80 0.27
N GLY A 96 -31.35 1.34 -0.51
CA GLY A 96 -31.34 2.71 -1.01
C GLY A 96 -31.83 3.70 0.04
#